data_AF-A0A820AM94-F1
#
_entry.id   AF-A0A820AM94-F1
#
_cell.length_a   1.000
_cell.length_b   1.000
_cell.length_c   1.000
_cell.angle_alpha   90.00
_cell.angle_beta   90.00
_cell.angle_gamma   90.00
#
_symmetry.space_group_name_H-M   'P 1'
#
loop_
_entity.id
_entity.type
_entity.pdbx_description
1 polymer ?
#
loop_
_entity_poly.entity_id
_entity_poly.type
_entity_poly.pdbx_seq_one_letter_code
_entity_poly.pdbx_strand_id
1 'polypeptide(L)'
;MSFEDFALTCTRTFGQTPIRLIRMSSTLTAYGGSIDQPYRHLALLCQPHFTSKSISIAFYLNGTAYFEYLTEDKIRQRLQLLNNTYKTSFHYNDLEHVLTRLKTILSTDSIKQDNNELHAKLLSSRLLSIEIYQDDFKFKFRCDERPELFEQHYVRQLLIQLKELSQRQAYLCELLEHKDQLPQFDANLFLSTPVTLIDDEEGKQSLSSILTSFDYA
;
A
#
# COMPACT_ATOMS: atom_id res chain seq x y z
N MET A 1 -6.00 -23.49 17.31
CA MET A 1 -5.15 -22.76 16.36
C MET A 1 -6.08 -21.96 15.48
N SER A 2 -5.99 -20.63 15.51
CA SER A 2 -6.83 -19.75 14.68
C SER A 2 -6.41 -19.83 13.21
N PHE A 3 -7.25 -19.36 12.29
CA PHE A 3 -6.86 -19.19 10.89
C PHE A 3 -5.65 -18.25 10.76
N GLU A 4 -5.53 -17.26 11.65
CA GLU A 4 -4.40 -16.34 11.70
C GLU A 4 -3.12 -17.07 12.11
N ASP A 5 -3.17 -17.94 13.13
CA ASP A 5 -2.05 -18.80 13.53
C ASP A 5 -1.63 -19.72 12.39
N PHE A 6 -2.59 -20.31 11.68
CA PHE A 6 -2.32 -21.17 10.52
C PHE A 6 -1.70 -20.39 9.35
N ALA A 7 -2.24 -19.21 9.02
CA ALA A 7 -1.72 -18.34 7.97
C ALA A 7 -0.31 -17.78 8.28
N LEU A 8 0.07 -17.69 9.55
CA LEU A 8 1.41 -17.33 9.99
C LEU A 8 2.42 -18.48 9.78
N THR A 9 1.97 -19.74 9.72
CA THR A 9 2.85 -20.89 9.45
C THR A 9 3.12 -21.12 7.96
N CYS A 10 2.30 -20.56 7.05
CA CYS A 10 2.53 -20.65 5.62
C CYS A 10 3.68 -19.74 5.18
N THR A 11 4.69 -20.31 4.51
CA THR A 11 5.76 -19.54 3.87
C THR A 11 5.18 -18.65 2.78
N ARG A 12 5.06 -17.35 3.07
CA ARG A 12 4.54 -16.39 2.10
C ARG A 12 5.50 -16.29 0.92
N THR A 13 4.98 -16.43 -0.28
CA THR A 13 5.73 -16.11 -1.50
C THR A 13 5.72 -14.61 -1.76
N PHE A 14 6.58 -14.13 -2.67
CA PHE A 14 6.56 -12.73 -3.11
C PHE A 14 5.14 -12.28 -3.49
N GLY A 15 4.44 -13.09 -4.29
CA GLY A 15 3.08 -12.82 -4.74
C GLY A 15 1.98 -12.86 -3.67
N GLN A 16 2.30 -13.25 -2.43
CA GLN A 16 1.39 -13.19 -1.27
C GLN A 16 1.79 -12.08 -0.29
N THR A 17 2.89 -11.40 -0.56
CA THR A 17 3.35 -10.29 0.28
C THR A 17 2.46 -9.07 0.02
N PRO A 18 1.92 -8.42 1.05
CA PRO A 18 1.02 -7.28 0.88
C PRO A 18 1.75 -6.09 0.28
N ILE A 19 1.07 -5.40 -0.62
CA ILE A 19 1.49 -4.09 -1.14
C ILE A 19 1.28 -3.04 -0.06
N ARG A 20 2.24 -2.12 0.05
CA ARG A 20 2.30 -1.08 1.08
C ARG A 20 2.46 0.27 0.43
N LEU A 21 1.94 1.30 1.09
CA LEU A 21 2.23 2.69 0.75
C LEU A 21 3.47 3.12 1.54
N ILE A 22 4.49 3.62 0.85
CA ILE A 22 5.65 4.27 1.46
C ILE A 22 5.64 5.76 1.15
N ARG A 23 5.99 6.58 2.13
CA ARG A 23 6.10 8.03 1.96
C ARG A 23 7.51 8.40 1.50
N MET A 24 7.58 9.29 0.53
CA MET A 24 8.82 9.84 -0.01
C MET A 24 9.05 11.23 0.59
N SER A 25 10.30 11.57 0.85
CA SER A 25 10.73 12.88 1.37
C SER A 25 10.72 13.98 0.31
N SER A 26 10.67 13.59 -0.97
CA SER A 26 10.63 14.53 -2.10
C SER A 26 9.79 13.96 -3.23
N THR A 27 9.30 14.83 -4.10
CA THR A 27 8.61 14.43 -5.34
C THR A 27 9.53 13.61 -6.23
N LEU A 28 8.96 12.65 -6.95
CA LEU A 28 9.73 11.79 -7.84
C LEU A 28 10.40 12.63 -8.93
N THR A 29 11.72 12.56 -8.99
CA THR A 29 12.49 13.25 -10.03
C THR A 29 12.53 12.37 -11.28
N ALA A 30 12.04 12.90 -12.41
CA ALA A 30 12.13 12.24 -13.70
C ALA A 30 13.50 12.53 -14.37
N TYR A 31 13.95 11.65 -15.24
CA TYR A 31 15.11 11.91 -16.10
C TYR A 31 14.71 12.84 -17.26
N GLY A 32 15.68 13.60 -17.79
CA GLY A 32 15.45 14.48 -18.92
C GLY A 32 14.96 13.72 -20.15
N GLY A 33 13.81 14.11 -20.71
CA GLY A 33 13.15 13.45 -21.84
C GLY A 33 11.83 12.75 -21.52
N SER A 34 11.42 12.68 -20.24
CA SER A 34 10.08 12.24 -19.85
C SER A 34 9.01 13.23 -20.33
N ILE A 35 8.04 12.75 -21.11
CA ILE A 35 6.84 13.52 -21.51
C ILE A 35 5.84 13.59 -20.34
N ASP A 36 5.90 12.62 -19.43
CA ASP A 36 5.03 12.57 -18.26
C ASP A 36 5.40 13.67 -17.26
N GLN A 37 4.38 14.36 -16.76
CA GLN A 37 4.53 15.32 -15.67
C GLN A 37 5.18 14.64 -14.46
N PRO A 38 6.03 15.36 -13.70
CA PRO A 38 6.65 14.79 -12.51
C PRO A 38 5.57 14.26 -11.57
N TYR A 39 5.73 13.01 -11.12
CA TYR A 39 4.81 12.39 -10.18
C TYR A 39 4.83 13.20 -8.87
N ARG A 40 3.74 13.93 -8.63
CA ARG A 40 3.65 14.94 -7.55
C ARG A 40 3.31 14.33 -6.20
N HIS A 41 2.86 13.08 -6.16
CA HIS A 41 2.52 12.44 -4.91
C HIS A 41 3.80 12.04 -4.16
N LEU A 42 3.84 12.39 -2.87
CA LEU A 42 4.92 12.03 -1.95
C LEU A 42 4.75 10.60 -1.43
N ALA A 43 4.14 9.72 -2.20
CA ALA A 43 3.89 8.35 -1.79
C ALA A 43 4.05 7.40 -2.97
N LEU A 44 4.63 6.23 -2.72
CA LEU A 44 4.85 5.19 -3.71
C LEU A 44 4.34 3.86 -3.17
N LEU A 45 3.86 2.99 -4.05
CA LEU A 45 3.45 1.65 -3.65
C LEU A 45 4.64 0.71 -3.75
N CYS A 46 4.89 -0.08 -2.71
CA CYS A 46 5.98 -1.04 -2.66
C CYS A 46 5.53 -2.39 -2.13
N GLN A 47 6.19 -3.46 -2.56
CA GLN A 47 5.96 -4.82 -2.09
C GLN A 47 7.31 -5.45 -1.73
N PRO A 48 7.75 -5.29 -0.48
CA PRO A 48 9.04 -5.80 -0.03
C PRO A 48 8.88 -7.18 0.60
N HIS A 49 9.56 -8.18 0.04
CA HIS A 49 9.62 -9.54 0.54
C HIS A 49 11.02 -9.84 1.06
N PHE A 50 11.11 -10.10 2.36
CA PHE A 50 12.37 -10.40 3.05
C PHE A 50 12.45 -11.88 3.37
N THR A 51 13.61 -12.47 3.12
CA THR A 51 14.01 -13.75 3.71
C THR A 51 15.10 -13.50 4.75
N SER A 52 15.70 -14.55 5.33
CA SER A 52 16.86 -14.40 6.21
C SER A 52 18.14 -13.95 5.48
N LYS A 53 18.17 -14.04 4.13
CA LYS A 53 19.39 -13.81 3.33
C LYS A 53 19.20 -12.94 2.08
N SER A 54 17.97 -12.57 1.76
CA SER A 54 17.68 -11.87 0.52
C SER A 54 16.49 -10.92 0.65
N ILE A 55 16.41 -9.99 -0.30
CA ILE A 55 15.29 -9.08 -0.48
C ILE A 55 14.84 -9.17 -1.93
N SER A 56 13.55 -9.43 -2.12
CA SER A 56 12.85 -9.20 -3.39
C SER A 56 11.92 -8.01 -3.18
N ILE A 57 12.02 -6.97 -4.00
CA ILE A 57 11.20 -5.77 -3.85
C ILE A 57 10.67 -5.31 -5.19
N ALA A 58 9.38 -4.97 -5.25
CA ALA A 58 8.78 -4.24 -6.36
C ALA A 58 8.28 -2.87 -5.90
N PHE A 59 8.44 -1.88 -6.76
CA PHE A 59 7.81 -0.57 -6.65
C PHE A 59 6.87 -0.36 -7.83
N TYR A 60 5.69 0.18 -7.57
CA TYR A 60 4.67 0.36 -8.59
C TYR A 60 4.48 1.86 -8.89
N LEU A 61 4.64 2.22 -10.16
CA LEU A 61 4.56 3.61 -10.63
C LEU A 61 3.93 3.62 -12.03
N ASN A 62 2.91 4.45 -12.23
CA ASN A 62 2.26 4.70 -13.53
C ASN A 62 1.88 3.43 -14.33
N GLY A 63 1.37 2.39 -13.67
CA GLY A 63 0.99 1.15 -14.35
C GLY A 63 2.14 0.18 -14.64
N THR A 64 3.35 0.51 -14.18
CA THR A 64 4.56 -0.30 -14.34
C THR A 64 5.07 -0.77 -12.98
N ALA A 65 5.66 -1.96 -12.94
CA ALA A 65 6.40 -2.46 -11.79
C ALA A 65 7.92 -2.37 -12.05
N TYR A 66 8.64 -1.86 -11.06
CA TYR A 66 10.10 -1.81 -11.02
C TYR A 66 10.60 -2.76 -9.94
N PHE A 67 11.41 -3.74 -10.32
CA PHE A 67 11.78 -4.84 -9.44
C PHE A 67 13.28 -4.94 -9.23
N GLU A 68 13.70 -5.31 -8.02
CA GLU A 68 15.06 -5.72 -7.74
C GLU A 68 15.08 -6.97 -6.85
N TYR A 69 16.01 -7.88 -7.16
CA TYR A 69 16.35 -9.03 -6.31
C TYR A 69 17.79 -8.92 -5.83
N LEU A 70 17.95 -8.85 -4.51
CA LEU A 70 19.22 -8.72 -3.83
C LEU A 70 19.51 -9.96 -2.97
N THR A 71 20.59 -10.64 -3.30
CA THR A 71 21.18 -11.69 -2.46
C THR A 71 22.08 -11.08 -1.39
N GLU A 72 22.40 -11.86 -0.35
CA GLU A 72 23.34 -11.51 0.72
C GLU A 72 24.62 -10.83 0.19
N ASP A 73 25.27 -11.42 -0.82
CA ASP A 73 26.49 -10.87 -1.40
C ASP A 73 26.29 -9.49 -2.02
N LYS A 74 25.18 -9.29 -2.76
CA LYS A 74 24.85 -8.00 -3.37
C LYS A 74 24.54 -6.94 -2.32
N ILE A 75 23.86 -7.32 -1.23
CA ILE A 75 23.55 -6.43 -0.12
C ILE A 75 24.86 -5.97 0.54
N ARG A 76 25.75 -6.91 0.88
CA ARG A 76 27.05 -6.60 1.48
C ARG A 76 27.91 -5.70 0.60
N GLN A 77 28.05 -6.04 -0.69
CA GLN A 77 28.80 -5.23 -1.64
C GLN A 77 28.25 -3.81 -1.72
N ARG A 78 26.92 -3.66 -1.73
CA ARG A 78 26.28 -2.35 -1.81
C ARG A 78 26.47 -1.52 -0.55
N LEU A 79 26.38 -2.14 0.63
CA LEU A 79 26.65 -1.47 1.90
C LEU A 79 28.08 -0.96 1.99
N GLN A 80 29.06 -1.76 1.57
CA GLN A 80 30.47 -1.35 1.50
C GLN A 80 30.61 -0.10 0.62
N LEU A 81 30.09 -0.14 -0.61
CA LEU A 81 30.21 0.99 -1.54
C LEU A 81 29.55 2.28 -1.03
N LEU A 82 28.42 2.18 -0.35
CA LEU A 82 27.63 3.35 0.07
C LEU A 82 28.06 3.93 1.41
N ASN A 83 28.65 3.14 2.31
CA ASN A 83 28.93 3.54 3.69
C ASN A 83 30.43 3.54 4.05
N ASN A 84 31.33 3.31 3.08
CA ASN A 84 32.79 3.30 3.28
C ASN A 84 33.36 4.58 3.94
N THR A 85 32.64 5.71 3.92
CA THR A 85 33.08 6.98 4.53
C THR A 85 32.69 7.16 5.99
N TYR A 86 31.76 6.37 6.52
CA TYR A 86 31.32 6.49 7.92
C TYR A 86 32.22 5.64 8.83
N LYS A 87 32.95 6.30 9.74
CA LYS A 87 33.89 5.70 10.70
C LYS A 87 33.23 4.84 11.80
N THR A 88 31.91 4.64 11.76
CA THR A 88 31.16 3.94 12.80
C THR A 88 30.71 2.55 12.33
N SER A 89 31.49 1.54 12.73
CA SER A 89 31.05 0.26 13.29
C SER A 89 29.83 -0.48 12.69
N PHE A 90 29.49 -0.33 11.41
CA PHE A 90 28.60 -1.29 10.77
C PHE A 90 29.41 -2.54 10.47
N HIS A 91 29.29 -3.56 11.33
CA HIS A 91 29.73 -4.90 10.95
C HIS A 91 28.82 -5.33 9.79
N TYR A 92 29.29 -5.14 8.56
CA TYR A 92 28.72 -5.69 7.31
C TYR A 92 28.39 -7.20 7.38
N ASN A 93 28.88 -7.88 8.42
CA ASN A 93 28.57 -9.25 8.76
C ASN A 93 27.16 -9.44 9.33
N ASP A 94 26.53 -8.42 9.94
CA ASP A 94 25.20 -8.53 10.51
C ASP A 94 24.10 -8.20 9.47
N LEU A 95 23.97 -9.10 8.51
CA LEU A 95 22.96 -9.04 7.47
C LEU A 95 21.55 -8.98 8.07
N GLU A 96 21.30 -9.73 9.15
CA GLU A 96 20.00 -9.79 9.80
C GLU A 96 19.58 -8.43 10.35
N HIS A 97 20.51 -7.70 10.98
CA HIS A 97 20.25 -6.33 11.43
C HIS A 97 19.93 -5.39 10.26
N VAL A 98 20.63 -5.51 9.12
CA VAL A 98 20.33 -4.70 7.93
C VAL A 98 18.95 -5.01 7.36
N LEU A 99 18.63 -6.30 7.20
CA LEU A 99 17.33 -6.73 6.68
C LEU A 99 16.19 -6.29 7.59
N THR A 100 16.37 -6.43 8.90
CA THR A 100 15.41 -5.97 9.91
C THR A 100 15.20 -4.46 9.83
N ARG A 101 16.29 -3.68 9.72
CA ARG A 101 16.23 -2.22 9.59
C ARG A 101 15.50 -1.80 8.31
N LEU A 102 15.85 -2.37 7.16
CA LEU A 102 15.15 -2.11 5.89
C LEU A 102 13.67 -2.49 5.97
N LYS A 103 13.33 -3.59 6.64
CA LYS A 103 11.94 -4.01 6.86
C LYS A 103 11.17 -2.99 7.70
N THR A 104 11.79 -2.40 8.71
CA THR A 104 11.20 -1.34 9.56
C THR A 104 10.96 -0.05 8.76
N ILE A 105 11.96 0.40 7.98
CA ILE A 105 11.87 1.60 7.14
C ILE A 105 10.73 1.46 6.12
N LEU A 106 10.62 0.29 5.48
CA LEU A 106 9.59 -0.05 4.49
C LEU A 106 8.28 -0.59 5.12
N SER A 107 8.10 -0.41 6.43
CA SER A 107 6.86 -0.79 7.13
C SER A 107 5.87 0.38 7.15
N THR A 108 4.57 0.07 7.25
CA THR A 108 3.48 1.07 7.29
C THR A 108 3.55 2.02 8.48
N ASP A 109 4.22 1.62 9.57
CA ASP A 109 4.31 2.42 10.80
C ASP A 109 5.40 3.51 10.74
N SER A 110 6.27 3.48 9.72
CA SER A 110 7.35 4.47 9.55
C SER A 110 6.84 5.87 9.17
N ILE A 111 5.54 6.02 8.88
CA ILE A 111 4.88 7.31 8.58
C ILE A 111 5.05 8.31 9.73
N LYS A 112 5.33 7.86 10.96
CA LYS A 112 5.54 8.68 12.16
C LYS A 112 7.01 8.80 12.59
N GLN A 113 7.97 8.24 11.86
CA GLN A 113 9.39 8.29 12.24
C GLN A 113 10.13 9.38 11.45
N ASP A 114 10.43 10.49 12.12
CA ASP A 114 10.92 11.74 11.54
C ASP A 114 12.34 11.69 10.93
N ASN A 115 13.07 10.57 11.02
CA ASN A 115 14.48 10.50 10.60
C ASN A 115 14.74 9.66 9.33
N ASN A 116 13.71 9.11 8.68
CA ASN A 116 13.90 8.30 7.47
C ASN A 116 13.65 9.13 6.21
N GLU A 117 14.71 9.36 5.44
CA GLU A 117 14.63 10.06 4.17
C GLU A 117 14.58 9.07 2.99
N LEU A 118 13.44 9.02 2.30
CA LEU A 118 13.26 8.19 1.10
C LEU A 118 13.17 9.09 -0.14
N HIS A 119 14.03 8.85 -1.12
CA HIS A 119 14.05 9.59 -2.39
C HIS A 119 13.90 8.65 -3.58
N ALA A 120 13.01 9.00 -4.51
CA ALA A 120 12.80 8.26 -5.74
C ALA A 120 13.28 9.10 -6.93
N LYS A 121 14.03 8.43 -7.80
CA LYS A 121 14.52 9.03 -9.05
C LYS A 121 14.38 8.01 -10.17
N LEU A 122 13.66 8.40 -11.22
CA LEU A 122 13.64 7.62 -12.45
C LEU A 122 14.92 7.96 -13.23
N LEU A 123 15.82 6.99 -13.38
CA LEU A 123 17.11 7.18 -14.05
C LEU A 123 17.00 7.00 -15.57
N SER A 124 16.06 6.16 -16.00
CA SER A 124 15.63 5.97 -17.40
C SER A 124 14.20 5.42 -17.40
N SER A 125 13.55 5.29 -18.56
CA SER A 125 12.22 4.65 -18.65
C SER A 125 12.16 3.27 -17.98
N ARG A 126 13.29 2.57 -17.99
CA ARG A 126 13.44 1.18 -17.53
C ARG A 126 14.08 1.02 -16.16
N LEU A 127 14.49 2.11 -15.51
CA LEU A 127 15.29 2.02 -14.28
C LEU A 127 14.84 3.04 -13.24
N LEU A 128 14.31 2.53 -12.13
CA LEU A 128 13.94 3.31 -10.97
C LEU A 128 14.99 3.16 -9.87
N SER A 129 15.40 4.29 -9.30
CA SER A 129 16.32 4.36 -8.17
C SER A 129 15.57 4.81 -6.93
N ILE A 130 15.60 4.01 -5.88
CA ILE A 130 15.08 4.38 -4.55
C ILE A 130 16.26 4.48 -3.59
N GLU A 131 16.48 5.65 -3.02
CA GLU A 131 17.54 5.92 -2.06
C GLU A 131 16.95 6.11 -0.68
N ILE A 132 17.56 5.45 0.31
CA ILE A 132 17.21 5.52 1.72
C ILE A 132 18.39 6.16 2.44
N TYR A 133 18.10 7.22 3.16
CA TYR A 133 19.03 7.92 4.03
C TYR A 133 18.46 7.93 5.45
N GLN A 134 19.28 7.52 6.39
CA GLN A 134 19.06 7.64 7.82
C GLN A 134 20.44 7.96 8.43
N ASP A 135 20.50 8.68 9.55
CA ASP A 135 21.72 9.31 10.11
C ASP A 135 23.06 8.55 9.91
N ASP A 136 23.08 7.23 10.17
CA ASP A 136 24.22 6.32 10.08
C ASP A 136 24.09 5.24 8.99
N PHE A 137 23.04 5.30 8.15
CA PHE A 137 22.69 4.26 7.20
C PHE A 137 22.24 4.82 5.85
N LYS A 138 23.00 4.47 4.81
CA LYS A 138 22.62 4.72 3.42
C LYS A 138 22.40 3.41 2.66
N PHE A 139 21.25 3.31 1.99
CA PHE A 139 20.95 2.19 1.09
C PHE A 139 20.33 2.66 -0.21
N LYS A 140 20.52 1.89 -1.29
CA LYS A 140 19.99 2.24 -2.61
C LYS A 140 19.45 0.99 -3.31
N PHE A 141 18.22 1.06 -3.77
CA PHE A 141 17.66 0.11 -4.72
C PHE A 141 17.81 0.64 -6.15
N ARG A 142 18.12 -0.26 -7.07
CA ARG A 142 18.17 -0.04 -8.52
C ARG A 142 17.27 -1.08 -9.17
N CYS A 143 16.05 -0.66 -9.46
CA CYS A 143 14.97 -1.55 -9.85
C CYS A 143 14.75 -1.45 -11.36
N ASP A 144 14.86 -2.59 -12.03
CA ASP A 144 14.59 -2.70 -13.47
C ASP A 144 13.09 -2.81 -13.72
N GLU A 145 12.62 -2.23 -14.83
CA GLU A 145 11.25 -2.37 -15.29
C GLU A 145 10.90 -3.84 -15.58
N ARG A 146 9.80 -4.30 -14.99
CA ARG A 146 9.24 -5.66 -15.13
C ARG A 146 7.71 -5.56 -15.26
N PRO A 147 7.18 -5.20 -16.44
CA PRO A 147 5.76 -4.90 -16.62
C PRO A 147 4.86 -6.09 -16.28
N GLU A 148 5.35 -7.31 -16.45
CA GLU A 148 4.60 -8.53 -16.12
C GLU A 148 4.22 -8.62 -14.63
N LEU A 149 5.04 -8.05 -13.75
CA LEU A 149 4.80 -8.10 -12.30
C LEU A 149 3.67 -7.15 -11.88
N PHE A 150 3.39 -6.10 -12.67
CA PHE A 150 2.29 -5.19 -12.38
C PHE A 150 0.95 -5.94 -12.46
N GLU A 151 0.68 -6.64 -13.55
CA GLU A 151 -0.56 -7.40 -13.65
C GLU A 151 -0.59 -8.57 -12.65
N GLN A 152 0.51 -9.33 -12.57
CA GLN A 152 0.58 -10.56 -11.80
C GLN A 152 0.47 -10.34 -10.29
N HIS A 153 1.06 -9.27 -9.76
CA HIS A 153 1.16 -9.04 -8.32
C HIS A 153 0.37 -7.83 -7.86
N TYR A 154 0.26 -6.77 -8.65
CA TYR A 154 -0.52 -5.60 -8.25
C TYR A 154 -2.01 -5.76 -8.57
N VAL A 155 -2.35 -5.91 -9.86
CA VAL A 155 -3.75 -5.96 -10.30
C VAL A 155 -4.48 -7.17 -9.73
N ARG A 156 -3.89 -8.36 -9.83
CA ARG A 156 -4.53 -9.59 -9.32
C ARG A 156 -4.74 -9.57 -7.81
N GLN A 157 -3.77 -9.08 -7.03
CA GLN A 157 -3.95 -8.97 -5.58
C GLN A 157 -5.08 -7.99 -5.23
N LEU A 158 -5.15 -6.83 -5.89
CA LEU A 158 -6.23 -5.87 -5.68
C LEU A 158 -7.60 -6.47 -6.02
N LEU A 159 -7.71 -7.18 -7.14
CA LEU A 159 -8.97 -7.84 -7.53
C LEU A 159 -9.41 -8.89 -6.50
N ILE A 160 -8.47 -9.69 -5.99
CA ILE A 160 -8.75 -10.68 -4.93
C ILE A 160 -9.22 -9.96 -3.66
N GLN A 161 -8.52 -8.91 -3.23
CA GLN A 161 -8.88 -8.14 -2.03
C GLN A 161 -10.26 -7.48 -2.17
N LEU A 162 -10.57 -6.88 -3.32
CA LEU A 162 -11.89 -6.32 -3.59
C LEU A 162 -12.99 -7.38 -3.56
N LYS A 163 -12.73 -8.57 -4.11
CA LYS A 163 -13.68 -9.68 -4.08
C LYS A 163 -13.93 -10.17 -2.65
N GLU A 164 -12.87 -10.33 -1.85
CA GLU A 164 -13.00 -10.70 -0.44
C GLU A 164 -13.75 -9.65 0.38
N LEU A 165 -13.47 -8.36 0.16
CA LEU A 165 -14.20 -7.26 0.81
C LEU A 165 -15.68 -7.26 0.45
N SER A 166 -16.01 -7.45 -0.84
CA SER A 166 -17.38 -7.55 -1.31
C SER A 166 -18.12 -8.75 -0.67
N GLN A 167 -17.46 -9.90 -0.52
CA GLN A 167 -18.04 -11.06 0.16
C GLN A 167 -18.25 -10.81 1.65
N ARG A 168 -17.28 -10.18 2.33
CA ARG A 168 -17.42 -9.80 3.75
C ARG A 168 -18.54 -8.79 3.96
N GLN A 169 -18.69 -7.83 3.05
CA GLN A 169 -19.79 -6.86 3.09
C GLN A 169 -21.14 -7.58 2.95
N ALA A 170 -21.30 -8.49 1.99
CA ALA A 170 -22.52 -9.27 1.82
C ALA A 170 -22.86 -10.07 3.08
N TYR A 171 -21.87 -10.76 3.66
CA TYR A 171 -22.04 -11.49 4.91
C TYR A 171 -22.47 -10.59 6.08
N LEU A 172 -21.90 -9.39 6.19
CA LEU A 172 -22.30 -8.43 7.22
C LEU A 172 -23.74 -7.91 7.01
N CYS A 173 -24.17 -7.71 5.77
CA CYS A 173 -25.56 -7.37 5.45
C CYS A 173 -26.51 -8.50 5.87
N GLU A 174 -26.23 -9.74 5.48
CA GLU A 174 -27.03 -10.91 5.89
C GLU A 174 -27.12 -11.04 7.42
N LEU A 175 -26.00 -10.78 8.12
CA LEU A 175 -25.94 -10.86 9.57
C LEU A 175 -26.76 -9.74 10.25
N LEU A 176 -26.82 -8.55 9.67
CA LEU A 176 -27.67 -7.46 10.13
C LEU A 176 -29.15 -7.76 9.87
N GLU A 177 -29.49 -8.22 8.67
CA GLU A 177 -30.86 -8.62 8.33
C GLU A 177 -31.40 -9.68 9.28
N HIS A 178 -30.59 -10.69 9.58
CA HIS A 178 -30.96 -11.73 10.53
C HIS A 178 -31.12 -11.20 11.95
N LYS A 179 -30.25 -10.28 12.41
CA LYS A 179 -30.32 -9.71 13.76
C LYS A 179 -31.53 -8.78 13.94
N ASP A 180 -31.79 -7.96 12.94
CA ASP A 180 -32.81 -6.91 12.99
C ASP A 180 -34.15 -7.37 12.40
N GLN A 181 -34.25 -8.64 11.97
CA GLN A 181 -35.40 -9.23 11.28
C GLN A 181 -35.83 -8.43 10.04
N LEU A 182 -34.84 -7.82 9.37
CA LEU A 182 -35.09 -7.05 8.16
C LEU A 182 -35.31 -8.01 6.98
N PRO A 183 -36.14 -7.63 5.99
CA PRO A 183 -36.20 -8.35 4.74
C PRO A 183 -34.81 -8.37 4.07
N GLN A 184 -34.52 -9.43 3.32
CA GLN A 184 -33.29 -9.54 2.56
C GLN A 184 -33.08 -8.31 1.67
N PHE A 185 -31.86 -7.77 1.67
CA PHE A 185 -31.51 -6.60 0.88
C PHE A 185 -31.65 -6.90 -0.62
N ASP A 186 -32.61 -6.24 -1.27
CA ASP A 186 -32.80 -6.30 -2.71
C ASP A 186 -31.97 -5.21 -3.41
N ALA A 187 -30.87 -5.62 -4.04
CA ALA A 187 -30.00 -4.71 -4.80
C ALA A 187 -30.73 -4.03 -5.97
N ASN A 188 -31.87 -4.55 -6.44
CA ASN A 188 -32.67 -3.94 -7.51
C ASN A 188 -33.59 -2.81 -7.02
N LEU A 189 -33.81 -2.69 -5.70
CA LEU A 189 -34.66 -1.63 -5.13
C LEU A 189 -34.03 -0.23 -5.27
N PHE A 190 -32.69 -0.15 -5.24
CA PHE A 190 -31.95 1.11 -5.41
C PHE A 190 -31.83 1.56 -6.88
N LEU A 191 -31.90 0.64 -7.84
CA LEU A 191 -31.87 1.00 -9.27
C LEU A 191 -33.23 1.47 -9.81
N SER A 192 -34.29 1.25 -9.05
CA SER A 192 -35.67 1.61 -9.41
C SER A 192 -36.18 2.89 -8.76
N THR A 193 -35.43 3.45 -7.80
CA THR A 193 -35.78 4.72 -7.15
C THR A 193 -34.79 5.79 -7.59
N PRO A 194 -35.12 6.67 -8.56
CA PRO A 194 -34.27 7.80 -8.86
C PRO A 194 -34.20 8.70 -7.61
N VAL A 195 -33.02 8.77 -6.99
CA VAL A 195 -32.74 9.76 -5.95
C VAL A 195 -32.61 11.10 -6.65
N THR A 196 -33.72 11.81 -6.84
CA THR A 196 -33.68 13.26 -7.04
C THR A 196 -33.24 13.88 -5.72
N LEU A 197 -31.94 14.17 -5.61
CA LEU A 197 -31.45 15.17 -4.68
C LEU A 197 -32.04 16.49 -5.16
N ILE A 198 -33.14 16.91 -4.53
CA ILE A 198 -33.67 18.25 -4.70
C ILE A 198 -32.68 19.15 -3.96
N ASP A 199 -31.95 19.99 -4.71
CA ASP A 199 -31.16 21.06 -4.12
C ASP A 199 -32.12 22.00 -3.38
N ASP A 200 -31.89 22.15 -2.07
CA ASP A 200 -32.61 23.09 -1.22
C ASP A 200 -32.34 24.52 -1.71
N GLU A 201 -33.27 25.07 -2.49
CA GLU A 201 -33.39 26.52 -2.68
C GLU A 201 -34.76 26.96 -2.16
N GLU A 202 -34.69 27.72 -1.07
CA GLU A 202 -35.69 28.68 -0.58
C GLU A 202 -36.95 28.14 0.12
N GLY A 203 -36.94 28.27 1.45
CA GLY A 203 -38.08 28.01 2.31
C GLY A 203 -39.27 28.95 2.10
N LYS A 204 -40.47 28.43 2.36
CA LYS A 204 -41.55 29.05 3.16
C LYS A 204 -42.77 28.12 3.18
N GLN A 205 -43.33 27.95 4.40
CA GLN A 205 -44.66 27.37 4.73
C GLN A 205 -44.71 25.83 4.64
N SER A 206 -45.14 25.05 5.63
CA SER A 206 -45.90 25.31 6.86
C SER A 206 -45.74 24.09 7.79
N LEU A 207 -45.05 24.27 8.92
CA LEU A 207 -44.95 23.29 10.01
C LEU A 207 -46.20 23.36 10.92
N SER A 208 -47.33 22.80 10.47
CA SER A 208 -48.51 22.69 11.35
C SER A 208 -49.46 21.56 10.97
N SER A 209 -49.02 20.30 11.09
CA SER A 209 -49.99 19.17 11.16
C SER A 209 -49.46 17.81 11.66
N ILE A 210 -48.19 17.64 12.02
CA ILE A 210 -47.69 16.32 12.48
C ILE A 210 -47.20 16.37 13.92
N LEU A 211 -48.03 16.87 14.83
CA LEU A 211 -47.92 16.64 16.27
C LEU A 211 -49.31 16.76 16.88
N THR A 212 -50.06 15.65 16.91
CA THR A 212 -50.99 15.24 17.99
C THR A 212 -51.93 14.14 17.50
N SER A 213 -51.64 12.89 17.84
CA SER A 213 -52.63 11.91 18.33
C SER A 213 -51.94 10.56 18.55
N PHE A 214 -51.17 10.46 19.64
CA PHE A 214 -51.03 9.20 20.37
C PHE A 214 -51.94 9.36 21.60
N ASP A 215 -53.07 8.67 21.61
CA ASP A 215 -53.79 8.40 22.85
C ASP A 215 -53.92 6.88 23.01
N TYR A 216 -53.47 6.45 24.17
CA TYR A 216 -53.50 5.09 24.72
C TYR A 216 -54.95 4.67 25.05
N ALA A 217 -55.31 3.45 24.68
CA ALA A 217 -56.19 2.55 25.45
C ALA A 217 -55.95 1.10 25.00
#